data_AF-A0A1I1K4Z1-F1
#
_entry.id   AF-A0A1I1K4Z1-F1
#
_cell.length_a   1.000
_cell.length_b   1.000
_cell.length_c   1.000
_cell.angle_alpha   90.00
_cell.angle_beta   90.00
_cell.angle_gamma   90.00
#
_symmetry.space_group_name_H-M   'P 1'
#
loop_
_entity.id
_entity.type
_entity.pdbx_description
1 polymer ?
#
loop_
_entity_poly.entity_id
_entity_poly.type
_entity_poly.pdbx_seq_one_letter_code
_entity_poly.pdbx_strand_id
1 'polypeptide(L)'
;MMNIAILIILAFSGLMIWFVLRPKKKSSYERTGIYDVLMTEKQFRKIAIASLRCWIDRIEDFYVEDGVAYFEVMSQRGISTWNFCIDFNDGGRITGRYHINSDNIESGIPQKIANRMETKIRRALDQDSDYTGWIVLLLILAVVFAGMIILGMAFA
;
A
#
# COMPACT_ATOMS: atom_id res chain seq x y z
N MET A 1 -15.34 44.28 -16.87
CA MET A 1 -14.08 43.64 -17.32
C MET A 1 -13.74 42.52 -16.34
N MET A 2 -13.60 41.28 -16.81
CA MET A 2 -13.33 40.14 -15.92
C MET A 2 -11.92 40.25 -15.33
N ASN A 3 -11.82 40.22 -14.00
CA ASN A 3 -10.58 40.48 -13.28
C ASN A 3 -9.57 39.35 -13.53
N ILE A 4 -8.36 39.68 -14.01
CA ILE A 4 -7.30 38.72 -14.33
C ILE A 4 -6.98 37.81 -13.14
N ALA A 5 -7.16 38.30 -11.91
CA ALA A 5 -7.02 37.51 -10.69
C ALA A 5 -8.00 36.31 -10.61
N ILE A 6 -9.24 36.47 -11.08
CA ILE A 6 -10.27 35.41 -11.07
C ILE A 6 -9.90 34.31 -12.07
N LEU A 7 -9.34 34.68 -13.23
CA LEU A 7 -8.85 33.75 -14.25
C LEU A 7 -7.70 32.87 -13.72
N ILE A 8 -6.79 33.46 -12.94
CA ILE A 8 -5.67 32.72 -12.34
C ILE A 8 -6.19 31.73 -11.29
N ILE A 9 -7.11 32.14 -10.41
CA ILE A 9 -7.67 31.27 -9.38
C ILE A 9 -8.41 30.07 -9.99
N LEU A 10 -9.22 30.31 -11.04
CA LEU A 10 -9.95 29.24 -11.73
C LEU A 10 -9.01 28.25 -12.45
N ALA A 11 -7.91 28.74 -13.02
CA ALA A 11 -6.90 27.90 -13.65
C ALA A 11 -6.17 27.01 -12.63
N PHE A 12 -5.83 27.55 -11.46
CA PHE A 12 -5.18 26.78 -10.38
C PHE A 12 -6.13 25.77 -9.74
N SER A 13 -7.42 26.11 -9.54
CA SER A 13 -8.40 25.15 -9.03
C SER A 13 -8.64 24.00 -10.01
N GLY A 14 -8.68 24.28 -11.32
CA GLY A 14 -8.82 23.24 -12.34
C GLY A 14 -7.61 22.30 -12.39
N LEU A 15 -6.39 22.85 -12.27
CA LEU A 15 -5.15 22.07 -12.23
C LEU A 15 -5.07 21.18 -10.97
N MET A 16 -5.49 21.72 -9.82
CA MET A 16 -5.55 20.97 -8.55
C MET A 16 -6.59 19.86 -8.59
N ILE A 17 -7.79 20.14 -9.12
CA ILE A 17 -8.84 19.12 -9.32
C ILE A 17 -8.34 18.04 -10.28
N TRP A 18 -7.66 18.39 -11.38
CA TRP A 18 -7.09 17.41 -12.31
C TRP A 18 -5.97 16.56 -11.69
N PHE A 19 -5.17 17.14 -10.78
CA PHE A 19 -4.13 16.40 -10.07
C PHE A 19 -4.69 15.47 -8.98
N VAL A 20 -5.75 15.90 -8.28
CA VAL A 20 -6.47 15.12 -7.25
C VAL A 20 -7.34 14.03 -7.87
N LEU A 21 -8.07 14.34 -8.95
CA LEU A 21 -8.91 13.39 -9.67
C LEU A 21 -8.14 12.56 -10.70
N ARG A 22 -6.80 12.69 -10.76
CA ARG A 22 -5.98 12.00 -11.75
C ARG A 22 -6.24 10.50 -11.64
N PRO A 23 -6.95 9.89 -12.60
CA PRO A 23 -7.28 8.48 -12.48
C PRO A 23 -5.96 7.73 -12.58
N LYS A 24 -5.57 7.05 -11.49
CA LYS A 24 -4.40 6.16 -11.53
C LYS A 24 -4.69 5.13 -12.62
N LYS A 25 -3.77 5.03 -13.60
CA LYS A 25 -3.88 4.07 -14.70
C LYS A 25 -4.21 2.70 -14.13
N LYS A 26 -5.41 2.18 -14.41
CA LYS A 26 -5.74 0.78 -14.15
C LYS A 26 -4.83 -0.05 -15.06
N SER A 27 -3.80 -0.66 -14.48
CA SER A 27 -3.04 -1.68 -15.20
C SER A 27 -3.96 -2.88 -15.36
N SER A 28 -4.34 -3.13 -16.60
CA SER A 28 -5.15 -4.27 -17.01
C SER A 28 -4.38 -5.56 -16.72
N TYR A 29 -4.67 -6.19 -15.58
CA TYR A 29 -4.47 -7.62 -15.33
C TYR A 29 -5.76 -8.11 -14.69
N GLU A 30 -6.45 -8.97 -15.42
CA GLU A 30 -7.79 -9.47 -15.14
C GLU A 30 -7.69 -10.88 -14.54
N ARG A 31 -8.47 -11.14 -13.47
CA ARG A 31 -8.72 -12.41 -12.75
C ARG A 31 -7.54 -12.88 -11.88
N THR A 32 -7.61 -13.03 -10.55
CA THR A 32 -8.67 -13.37 -9.57
C THR A 32 -8.19 -12.90 -8.18
N GLY A 33 -9.09 -12.72 -7.21
CA GLY A 33 -8.73 -12.54 -5.79
C GLY A 33 -8.76 -11.08 -5.33
N ILE A 34 -9.86 -10.68 -4.69
CA ILE A 34 -10.07 -9.33 -4.16
C ILE A 34 -9.04 -9.06 -3.06
N TYR A 35 -8.14 -8.11 -3.29
CA TYR A 35 -7.55 -7.30 -2.23
C TYR A 35 -8.07 -5.88 -2.37
N ASP A 36 -8.71 -5.40 -1.31
CA ASP A 36 -9.27 -4.06 -1.14
C ASP A 36 -8.29 -2.95 -1.59
N VAL A 37 -8.80 -1.74 -1.82
CA VAL A 37 -8.07 -0.54 -2.33
C VAL A 37 -6.73 -0.29 -1.61
N LEU A 38 -6.61 -0.73 -0.36
CA LEU A 38 -5.50 -0.48 0.55
C LEU A 38 -4.16 -1.09 0.13
N MET A 39 -4.13 -2.28 -0.48
CA MET A 39 -2.86 -2.87 -0.92
C MET A 39 -3.01 -3.87 -2.06
N THR A 40 -2.30 -3.60 -3.15
CA THR A 40 -2.26 -4.46 -4.32
C THR A 40 -1.32 -5.65 -4.13
N GLU A 41 -1.56 -6.75 -4.85
CA GLU A 41 -0.69 -7.92 -4.88
C GLU A 41 0.76 -7.56 -5.26
N LYS A 42 0.95 -6.62 -6.20
CA LYS A 42 2.28 -6.12 -6.58
C LYS A 42 3.00 -5.44 -5.41
N GLN A 43 2.29 -4.67 -4.59
CA GLN A 43 2.86 -4.06 -3.38
C GLN A 43 3.17 -5.13 -2.34
N PHE A 44 2.25 -6.06 -2.12
CA PHE A 44 2.45 -7.20 -1.23
C PHE A 44 3.68 -8.03 -1.62
N ARG A 45 3.82 -8.40 -2.90
CA ARG A 45 4.99 -9.11 -3.46
C ARG A 45 6.29 -8.35 -3.18
N LYS A 46 6.30 -7.03 -3.40
CA LYS A 46 7.48 -6.20 -3.12
C LYS A 46 7.84 -6.22 -1.64
N ILE A 47 6.86 -6.17 -0.75
CA ILE A 47 7.08 -6.24 0.70
C ILE A 47 7.64 -7.61 1.11
N ALA A 48 7.08 -8.69 0.57
CA ALA A 48 7.54 -10.05 0.80
C ALA A 48 9.01 -10.21 0.37
N ILE A 49 9.36 -9.85 -0.87
CA ILE A 49 10.75 -9.86 -1.38
C ILE A 49 11.67 -9.04 -0.46
N ALA A 50 11.25 -7.82 -0.10
CA ALA A 50 12.06 -6.96 0.75
C ALA A 50 12.27 -7.53 2.16
N SER A 51 11.43 -8.47 2.62
CA SER A 51 11.52 -9.11 3.94
C SER A 51 12.51 -10.27 3.99
N LEU A 52 12.89 -10.80 2.83
CA LEU A 52 13.81 -11.95 2.69
C LEU A 52 15.29 -11.62 2.87
N ARG A 53 15.67 -10.35 3.04
CA ARG A 53 17.06 -9.85 2.99
C ARG A 53 18.12 -10.65 3.78
N CYS A 54 17.76 -11.37 4.84
CA CYS A 54 18.70 -12.16 5.65
C CYS A 54 18.70 -13.67 5.37
N TRP A 55 17.89 -14.14 4.42
CA TRP A 55 17.70 -15.57 4.11
C TRP A 55 17.72 -15.85 2.61
N ILE A 56 18.09 -14.88 1.77
CA ILE A 56 18.15 -15.05 0.31
C ILE A 56 18.92 -16.31 -0.07
N ASP A 57 20.01 -16.63 0.63
CA ASP A 57 20.87 -17.77 0.31
C ASP A 57 20.25 -19.16 0.61
N ARG A 58 19.12 -19.21 1.32
CA ARG A 58 18.43 -20.47 1.67
C ARG A 58 17.04 -20.59 1.08
N ILE A 59 16.53 -19.54 0.46
CA ILE A 59 15.22 -19.55 -0.21
C ILE A 59 15.47 -20.04 -1.64
N GLU A 60 15.01 -21.25 -1.94
CA GLU A 60 15.14 -21.84 -3.28
C GLU A 60 14.06 -21.29 -4.22
N ASP A 61 12.82 -21.21 -3.72
CA ASP A 61 11.70 -20.67 -4.47
C ASP A 61 10.79 -19.80 -3.60
N PHE A 62 10.12 -18.85 -4.26
CA PHE A 62 9.22 -17.90 -3.64
C PHE A 62 8.18 -17.39 -4.65
N TYR A 63 6.91 -17.47 -4.24
CA TYR A 63 5.81 -16.82 -4.94
C TYR A 63 4.77 -16.26 -3.96
N VAL A 64 3.91 -15.39 -4.48
CA VAL A 64 2.74 -14.90 -3.76
C VAL A 64 1.52 -15.21 -4.58
N GLU A 65 0.45 -15.58 -3.91
CA GLU A 65 -0.86 -15.78 -4.52
C GLU A 65 -1.90 -15.51 -3.45
N ASP A 66 -2.97 -14.81 -3.83
CA ASP A 66 -4.09 -14.52 -2.96
C ASP A 66 -3.67 -14.09 -1.54
N GLY A 67 -2.75 -13.11 -1.42
CA GLY A 67 -2.35 -12.55 -0.11
C GLY A 67 -1.58 -13.51 0.80
N VAL A 68 -1.22 -14.67 0.26
CA VAL A 68 -0.36 -15.67 0.89
C VAL A 68 1.01 -15.59 0.23
N ALA A 69 2.06 -15.68 1.05
CA ALA A 69 3.43 -15.79 0.58
C ALA A 69 3.93 -17.22 0.83
N TYR A 70 4.37 -17.89 -0.23
CA TYR A 70 4.85 -19.28 -0.21
C TYR A 70 6.36 -19.31 -0.41
N PHE A 71 7.02 -20.19 0.33
CA PHE A 71 8.48 -20.27 0.37
C PHE A 71 8.93 -21.73 0.38
N GLU A 72 9.90 -22.04 -0.47
CA GLU A 72 10.70 -23.26 -0.37
C GLU A 72 12.06 -22.91 0.22
N VAL A 73 12.48 -23.66 1.24
CA VAL A 73 13.71 -23.39 1.99
C VAL A 73 14.63 -24.61 1.99
N MET A 74 15.88 -24.38 1.63
CA MET A 74 16.94 -25.36 1.80
C MET A 74 17.27 -25.56 3.29
N SER A 75 17.29 -26.81 3.75
CA SER A 75 17.74 -27.22 5.09
C SER A 75 19.16 -26.70 5.38
N GLN A 76 19.50 -26.53 6.66
CA GLN A 76 20.83 -26.01 7.04
C GLN A 76 22.00 -26.86 6.53
N ARG A 77 21.75 -28.16 6.32
CA ARG A 77 22.75 -29.10 5.81
C ARG A 77 22.76 -29.24 4.29
N GLY A 78 21.82 -28.59 3.59
CA GLY A 78 21.71 -28.66 2.13
C GLY A 78 21.23 -30.02 1.58
N ILE A 79 20.59 -30.84 2.42
CA ILE A 79 20.24 -32.24 2.06
C ILE A 79 18.78 -32.36 1.62
N SER A 80 17.91 -31.51 2.17
CA SER A 80 16.48 -31.48 1.86
C SER A 80 15.97 -30.04 1.79
N THR A 81 14.84 -29.88 1.10
CA THR A 81 14.01 -28.67 1.16
C THR A 81 12.78 -28.90 2.02
N TRP A 82 12.20 -27.81 2.52
CA TRP A 82 10.93 -27.83 3.26
C TRP A 82 10.17 -26.54 2.97
N ASN A 83 8.84 -26.61 3.06
CA ASN A 83 7.98 -25.50 2.69
C ASN A 83 7.37 -24.81 3.91
N PHE A 84 7.07 -23.53 3.72
CA PHE A 84 6.17 -22.82 4.60
C PHE A 84 5.41 -21.74 3.83
N CYS A 85 4.27 -21.35 4.36
CA CYS A 85 3.54 -20.19 3.88
C CYS A 85 3.16 -19.25 5.02
N ILE A 86 3.00 -17.98 4.65
CA ILE A 86 2.53 -16.92 5.54
C ILE A 86 1.30 -16.31 4.89
N ASP A 87 0.15 -16.59 5.50
CA ASP A 87 -1.15 -16.13 5.05
C ASP A 87 -1.49 -14.80 5.72
N PHE A 88 -1.52 -13.72 4.95
CA PHE A 88 -1.97 -12.39 5.40
C PHE A 88 -3.40 -12.06 4.96
N ASN A 89 -4.10 -13.02 4.34
CA ASN A 89 -5.47 -12.86 3.88
C ASN A 89 -6.44 -12.92 5.06
N ASP A 90 -7.04 -11.78 5.36
CA ASP A 90 -7.98 -11.58 6.45
C ASP A 90 -9.36 -11.25 5.85
N GLY A 91 -9.94 -12.25 5.18
CA GLY A 91 -11.24 -12.14 4.52
C GLY A 91 -11.24 -11.26 3.27
N GLY A 92 -10.22 -11.38 2.42
CA GLY A 92 -10.03 -10.56 1.21
C GLY A 92 -9.34 -9.23 1.47
N ARG A 93 -8.74 -9.05 2.64
CA ARG A 93 -8.05 -7.82 3.05
C ARG A 93 -6.69 -8.17 3.65
N ILE A 94 -5.69 -7.34 3.38
CA ILE A 94 -4.42 -7.42 4.08
C ILE A 94 -4.43 -6.40 5.22
N THR A 95 -4.49 -6.88 6.46
CA THR A 95 -4.52 -6.04 7.67
C THR A 95 -3.19 -6.05 8.44
N GLY A 96 -2.26 -6.91 8.03
CA GLY A 96 -1.01 -7.16 8.74
C GLY A 96 -1.09 -8.29 9.77
N ARG A 97 -2.29 -8.79 10.10
CA ARG A 97 -2.45 -10.08 10.77
C ARG A 97 -2.01 -11.20 9.85
N TYR A 98 -1.46 -12.27 10.41
CA TYR A 98 -1.05 -13.42 9.63
C TYR A 98 -1.21 -14.75 10.36
N HIS A 99 -1.24 -15.81 9.57
CA HIS A 99 -1.10 -17.20 10.02
C HIS A 99 0.10 -17.84 9.33
N ILE A 100 0.81 -18.71 10.05
CA ILE A 100 1.96 -19.45 9.51
C ILE A 100 1.58 -20.90 9.41
N ASN A 101 1.83 -21.51 8.26
CA ASN A 101 1.87 -22.95 8.10
C ASN A 101 3.28 -23.37 7.67
N SER A 102 3.87 -24.37 8.31
CA SER A 102 5.24 -24.78 8.03
C SER A 102 5.44 -26.27 8.25
N ASP A 103 6.17 -26.89 7.33
CA ASP A 103 6.63 -28.28 7.45
C ASP A 103 7.68 -28.44 8.57
N ASN A 104 8.31 -27.34 9.01
CA ASN A 104 9.39 -27.34 10.00
C ASN A 104 9.09 -26.37 11.16
N ILE A 105 8.34 -26.87 12.14
CA ILE A 105 7.87 -26.11 13.31
C ILE A 105 9.03 -25.65 14.21
N GLU A 106 10.16 -26.35 14.19
CA GLU A 106 11.35 -25.99 14.99
C GLU A 106 12.14 -24.83 14.38
N SER A 107 11.91 -24.51 13.09
CA SER A 107 12.60 -23.44 12.41
C SER A 107 12.05 -22.08 12.81
N GLY A 108 12.92 -21.19 13.28
CA GLY A 108 12.55 -19.78 13.53
C GLY A 108 12.46 -18.91 12.26
N ILE A 109 12.70 -19.46 11.07
CA ILE A 109 12.72 -18.71 9.81
C ILE A 109 11.32 -18.15 9.45
N PRO A 110 10.23 -18.97 9.46
CA PRO A 110 8.90 -18.48 9.09
C PRO A 110 8.47 -17.29 9.95
N GLN A 111 8.63 -17.41 11.26
CA GLN A 111 8.26 -16.35 12.22
C GLN A 111 9.03 -15.04 11.97
N LYS A 112 10.34 -15.13 11.71
CA LYS A 112 11.16 -13.94 11.49
C LYS A 112 10.81 -13.24 10.17
N ILE A 113 10.45 -14.00 9.12
CA ILE A 113 9.97 -13.44 7.85
C ILE A 113 8.60 -12.80 8.04
N ALA A 114 7.68 -13.49 8.71
CA ALA A 114 6.32 -13.00 8.99
C ALA A 114 6.34 -11.67 9.76
N ASN A 115 7.11 -11.56 10.85
CA ASN A 115 7.23 -10.33 11.63
C ASN A 115 7.75 -9.15 10.80
N ARG A 116 8.68 -9.40 9.87
CA ARG A 116 9.22 -8.37 8.97
C ARG A 116 8.18 -7.94 7.94
N MET A 117 7.44 -8.89 7.37
CA MET A 117 6.35 -8.60 6.46
C MET A 117 5.26 -7.79 7.15
N GLU A 118 4.80 -8.22 8.33
CA GLU A 118 3.83 -7.48 9.16
C GLU A 118 4.27 -6.04 9.38
N THR A 119 5.51 -5.83 9.85
CA THR A 119 6.02 -4.47 10.13
C THR A 119 5.95 -3.58 8.88
N LYS A 120 6.30 -4.12 7.72
CA LYS A 120 6.30 -3.37 6.45
C LYS A 120 4.90 -3.14 5.90
N ILE A 121 4.01 -4.13 6.05
CA ILE A 121 2.60 -4.04 5.68
C ILE A 121 1.94 -2.95 6.50
N ARG A 122 2.05 -2.99 7.82
CA ARG A 122 1.47 -1.98 8.71
C ARG A 122 1.94 -0.57 8.35
N ARG A 123 3.25 -0.38 8.15
CA ARG A 123 3.82 0.90 7.70
C ARG A 123 3.25 1.37 6.36
N ALA A 124 3.05 0.46 5.41
CA ALA A 124 2.51 0.81 4.10
C ALA A 124 1.02 1.23 4.21
N LEU A 125 0.26 0.56 5.08
CA LEU A 125 -1.14 0.88 5.35
C LEU A 125 -1.28 2.23 6.10
N ASP A 126 -0.41 2.50 7.08
CA ASP A 126 -0.41 3.76 7.83
C ASP A 126 -0.10 4.95 6.91
N GLN A 127 0.87 4.82 6.00
CA GLN A 127 1.22 5.87 5.04
C GLN A 127 0.07 6.26 4.12
N ASP A 128 -0.77 5.31 3.70
CA ASP A 128 -1.90 5.61 2.81
C ASP A 128 -2.98 6.45 3.51
N SER A 129 -3.12 6.28 4.84
CA SER A 129 -4.07 7.01 5.66
C SER A 129 -3.69 8.48 5.94
N ASP A 130 -2.39 8.78 6.06
CA ASP A 130 -1.90 10.14 6.35
C ASP A 130 -2.16 11.10 5.18
N TYR A 131 -1.98 10.65 3.93
CA TYR A 131 -2.21 11.51 2.76
C TYR A 131 -3.66 11.95 2.62
N THR A 132 -4.61 11.13 3.05
CA THR A 132 -6.03 11.48 2.98
C THR A 132 -6.36 12.65 3.92
N GLY A 133 -5.76 12.69 5.11
CA GLY A 133 -5.98 13.74 6.10
C GLY A 133 -5.48 15.12 5.63
N TRP A 134 -4.25 15.19 5.11
CA TRP A 134 -3.68 16.45 4.62
C TRP A 134 -4.42 17.01 3.40
N ILE A 135 -4.88 16.14 2.48
CA ILE A 135 -5.68 16.57 1.33
C ILE A 135 -7.01 17.16 1.77
N VAL A 136 -7.71 16.53 2.72
CA VAL A 136 -8.97 17.05 3.26
C VAL A 136 -8.76 18.40 3.96
N LEU A 137 -7.68 18.53 4.75
CA LEU A 137 -7.34 19.80 5.41
C LEU A 137 -7.06 20.92 4.40
N LEU A 138 -6.30 20.64 3.34
CA LEU A 138 -6.02 21.60 2.27
C LEU A 138 -7.29 22.02 1.52
N LEU A 139 -8.21 21.10 1.28
CA LEU A 139 -9.50 21.40 0.65
C LEU A 139 -10.37 22.30 1.54
N ILE A 140 -10.43 22.03 2.84
CA ILE A 140 -11.16 22.86 3.81
C ILE A 140 -10.56 24.28 3.83
N LEU A 141 -9.23 24.40 3.93
CA LEU A 141 -8.55 25.70 3.92
C LEU A 141 -8.79 26.47 2.62
N ALA A 142 -8.76 25.79 1.47
CA ALA A 142 -9.05 26.41 0.19
C ALA A 142 -10.48 26.96 0.11
N VAL A 143 -11.47 26.23 0.64
CA VAL A 143 -12.87 26.67 0.70
C VAL A 143 -13.03 27.88 1.63
N VAL A 144 -12.42 27.85 2.82
CA VAL A 144 -12.44 28.97 3.78
C VAL A 144 -11.82 30.23 3.16
N PHE A 145 -10.66 30.09 2.52
CA PHE A 145 -9.97 31.20 1.88
C PHE A 145 -10.78 31.80 0.72
N ALA A 146 -11.39 30.96 -0.11
CA ALA A 146 -12.29 31.42 -1.17
C ALA A 146 -13.49 32.21 -0.60
N GLY A 147 -14.10 31.73 0.48
CA GLY A 147 -15.20 32.44 1.16
C GLY A 147 -14.79 33.81 1.68
N MET A 148 -13.60 33.94 2.28
CA MET A 148 -13.08 35.22 2.78
C MET A 148 -12.84 36.24 1.64
N ILE A 149 -12.33 35.81 0.49
CA ILE A 149 -12.15 36.69 -0.67
C ILE A 149 -13.50 37.21 -1.18
N ILE A 150 -14.49 36.32 -1.32
CA ILE A 150 -15.83 36.68 -1.80
C ILE A 150 -16.49 37.68 -0.83
N LEU A 151 -16.37 37.44 0.48
CA LEU A 151 -16.88 38.35 1.50
C LEU A 151 -16.18 39.72 1.42
N GLY A 152 -14.84 39.73 1.33
CA GLY A 152 -14.06 40.96 1.21
C GLY A 152 -14.42 41.78 -0.04
N MET A 153 -14.72 41.12 -1.17
CA MET A 153 -15.20 41.79 -2.39
C MET A 153 -16.64 42.29 -2.29
N ALA A 154 -17.48 41.73 -1.41
CA ALA A 154 -18.85 42.19 -1.21
C ALA A 154 -18.95 43.44 -0.33
N PHE A 155 -17.92 43.73 0.48
CA PHE A 155 -17.86 44.87 1.39
C PHE A 155 -16.90 45.98 0.94
N ALA A 156 -16.21 45.80 -0.20
CA ALA A 156 -15.32 46.78 -0.82
C ALA A 156 -15.99 47.44 -2.04
#